data_AF-A0A939MFJ2-F1
#
_entry.id   AF-A0A939MFJ2-F1
#
_cell.length_a   1.000
_cell.length_b   1.000
_cell.length_c   1.000
_cell.angle_alpha   90.00
_cell.angle_beta   90.00
_cell.angle_gamma   90.00
#
_symmetry.space_group_name_H-M   'P 1'
#
loop_
_entity.id
_entity.type
_entity.pdbx_description
1 polymer ?
#
loop_
_entity_poly.entity_id
_entity_poly.type
_entity_poly.pdbx_seq_one_letter_code
_entity_poly.pdbx_strand_id
1 'polypeptide(L)'
;MKPFQKITPPARRRSRAIVRALIGMGLGSLLTGCGGPSRDDVVSATGHPGIRDLSCAPANGQPGYVCTYFDTSITVTARFVKLDNGRWDVIYAR
;
A
#
# COMPACT_ATOMS: atom_id res chain seq x y z
N MET A 1 -25.27 -50.50 31.36
CA MET A 1 -24.98 -51.14 30.06
C MET A 1 -25.18 -50.10 28.95
N LYS A 2 -24.19 -49.93 28.07
CA LYS A 2 -24.20 -49.14 26.81
C LYS A 2 -24.66 -50.08 25.65
N PRO A 3 -24.73 -49.67 24.35
CA PRO A 3 -25.21 -48.44 23.67
C PRO A 3 -26.03 -48.78 22.37
N PHE A 4 -26.02 -47.91 21.33
CA PHE A 4 -26.40 -48.07 19.87
C PHE A 4 -27.73 -47.39 19.44
N GLN A 5 -27.85 -46.56 18.40
CA GLN A 5 -26.95 -46.03 17.35
C GLN A 5 -27.33 -44.60 16.99
N LYS A 6 -26.33 -43.76 16.74
CA LYS A 6 -26.49 -42.45 16.09
C LYS A 6 -26.22 -42.63 14.60
N ILE A 7 -27.24 -42.41 13.78
CA ILE A 7 -27.18 -42.49 12.32
C ILE A 7 -26.55 -41.19 11.78
N THR A 8 -25.50 -41.34 10.99
CA THR A 8 -24.86 -40.26 10.21
C THR A 8 -25.47 -40.23 8.81
N PRO A 9 -25.70 -39.03 8.23
CA PRO A 9 -25.48 -38.83 6.81
C PRO A 9 -24.57 -37.60 6.53
N PRO A 10 -24.09 -37.44 5.27
CA PRO A 10 -22.69 -37.11 4.99
C PRO A 10 -22.39 -35.62 4.83
N ALA A 11 -21.08 -35.34 4.89
CA ALA A 11 -20.45 -34.05 4.64
C ALA A 11 -20.96 -33.36 3.36
N ARG A 12 -21.55 -32.17 3.52
CA ARG A 12 -21.83 -31.24 2.42
C ARG A 12 -21.01 -29.96 2.58
N ARG A 13 -19.84 -30.01 1.94
CA ARG A 13 -19.17 -28.97 1.14
C ARG A 13 -19.70 -27.52 1.25
N ARG A 14 -18.75 -26.60 1.49
CA ARG A 14 -18.80 -25.12 1.29
C ARG A 14 -19.76 -24.41 2.27
N SER A 15 -19.30 -23.44 3.06
CA SER A 15 -18.70 -22.21 2.57
C SER A 15 -17.81 -21.57 3.63
N ARG A 16 -16.66 -21.08 3.16
CA ARG A 16 -15.78 -20.15 3.88
C ARG A 16 -16.61 -18.94 4.33
N ALA A 17 -16.88 -18.81 5.62
CA ALA A 17 -17.26 -17.54 6.22
C ALA A 17 -16.08 -17.08 7.07
N ILE A 18 -15.10 -16.50 6.39
CA ILE A 18 -14.03 -15.73 7.00
C ILE A 18 -14.70 -14.49 7.59
N VAL A 19 -14.91 -14.47 8.90
CA VAL A 19 -15.14 -13.22 9.62
C VAL A 19 -14.02 -13.12 10.64
N ARG A 20 -12.81 -12.90 10.14
CA ARG A 20 -11.74 -12.32 10.95
C ARG A 20 -12.01 -10.83 11.00
N ALA A 21 -12.50 -10.39 12.15
CA ALA A 21 -12.51 -9.01 12.57
C ALA A 21 -11.11 -8.42 12.38
N LEU A 22 -10.93 -7.58 11.36
CA LEU A 22 -9.79 -6.68 11.30
C LEU A 22 -10.21 -5.37 11.97
N ILE A 23 -9.80 -5.34 13.23
CA ILE A 23 -9.60 -4.19 14.11
C ILE A 23 -9.32 -2.92 13.31
N GLY A 24 -10.11 -1.89 13.59
CA GLY A 24 -9.89 -0.55 13.05
C GLY A 24 -8.54 -0.01 13.47
N MET A 25 -7.77 0.46 12.50
CA MET A 25 -6.73 1.48 12.66
C MET A 25 -6.51 2.08 11.26
N GLY A 26 -7.08 3.25 11.04
CA GLY A 26 -6.92 4.02 9.81
C GLY A 26 -7.38 5.47 9.94
N LEU A 27 -7.59 5.97 11.16
CA LEU A 27 -7.78 7.39 11.46
C LEU A 27 -6.42 8.11 11.57
N GLY A 28 -5.50 7.82 10.63
CA GLY A 28 -4.20 8.49 10.53
C GLY A 28 -4.09 9.44 9.34
N SER A 29 -5.04 9.40 8.40
CA SER A 29 -4.87 10.04 7.08
C SER A 29 -5.32 11.49 6.99
N LEU A 30 -5.64 12.16 8.10
CA LEU A 30 -6.22 13.51 8.09
C LEU A 30 -5.29 14.62 8.63
N LEU A 31 -4.03 14.30 8.96
CA LEU A 31 -3.03 15.29 9.41
C LEU A 31 -1.73 15.31 8.59
N THR A 32 -1.65 14.64 7.45
CA THR A 32 -0.51 14.78 6.51
C THR A 32 -0.74 15.95 5.53
N GLY A 33 -0.98 17.13 6.08
CA GLY A 33 -0.60 18.34 5.36
C GLY A 33 0.93 18.40 5.30
N CYS A 34 1.51 18.43 4.10
CA CYS A 34 2.94 18.67 3.84
C CYS A 34 3.95 17.55 4.24
N GLY A 35 3.66 16.27 3.95
CA GLY A 35 4.58 15.15 4.31
C GLY A 35 5.15 14.30 3.15
N GLY A 36 4.80 14.60 1.91
CA GLY A 36 5.26 13.83 0.74
C GLY A 36 6.71 14.16 0.32
N PRO A 37 7.34 13.36 -0.55
CA PRO A 37 8.67 13.66 -1.07
C PRO A 37 8.64 14.95 -1.88
N SER A 38 9.64 15.79 -1.68
CA SER A 38 9.89 16.96 -2.51
C SER A 38 10.43 16.55 -3.89
N ARG A 39 10.54 17.50 -4.83
CA ARG A 39 11.19 17.24 -6.12
C ARG A 39 12.63 16.75 -5.93
N ASP A 40 13.39 17.36 -5.04
CA ASP A 40 14.77 16.98 -4.77
C ASP A 40 14.87 15.56 -4.17
N ASP A 41 13.92 15.18 -3.32
CA ASP A 41 13.82 13.82 -2.80
C ASP A 41 13.56 12.80 -3.92
N VAL A 42 12.63 13.11 -4.82
CA VAL A 42 12.31 12.26 -5.97
C VAL A 42 13.51 12.15 -6.91
N VAL A 43 14.17 13.27 -7.23
CA VAL A 43 15.40 13.30 -8.04
C VAL A 43 16.50 12.47 -7.38
N SER A 44 16.67 12.57 -6.06
CA SER A 44 17.68 11.79 -5.33
C SER A 44 17.35 10.30 -5.31
N ALA A 45 16.08 9.91 -5.34
CA ALA A 45 15.64 8.53 -5.32
C ALA A 45 15.68 7.87 -6.72
N THR A 46 15.35 8.63 -7.77
CA THR A 46 15.30 8.11 -9.15
C THR A 46 16.59 8.34 -9.92
N GLY A 47 17.41 9.32 -9.53
CA GLY A 47 18.60 9.75 -10.26
C GLY A 47 18.29 10.62 -11.48
N HIS A 48 17.04 11.06 -11.68
CA HIS A 48 16.63 11.83 -12.86
C HIS A 48 16.45 13.33 -12.53
N PRO A 49 17.40 14.21 -12.91
CA PRO A 49 17.30 15.64 -12.57
C PRO A 49 16.22 16.40 -13.38
N GLY A 50 15.78 15.82 -14.49
CA GLY A 50 14.80 16.41 -15.42
C GLY A 50 13.34 16.36 -14.98
N ILE A 51 13.05 15.91 -13.75
CA ILE A 51 11.69 15.70 -13.25
C ILE A 51 10.92 17.02 -13.17
N ARG A 52 9.71 17.07 -13.72
CA ARG A 52 8.80 18.23 -13.67
C ARG A 52 7.38 17.77 -13.38
N ASP A 53 6.50 18.73 -13.06
CA ASP A 53 5.07 18.49 -12.83
C ASP A 53 4.81 17.40 -11.78
N LEU A 54 5.61 17.42 -10.70
CA LEU A 54 5.52 16.45 -9.61
C LEU A 54 4.23 16.66 -8.82
N SER A 55 3.42 15.62 -8.74
CA SER A 55 2.24 15.53 -7.88
C SER A 55 2.32 14.26 -7.04
N CYS A 56 2.23 14.39 -5.72
CA CYS A 56 2.34 13.26 -4.79
C CYS A 56 1.09 13.19 -3.91
N ALA A 57 0.55 11.98 -3.75
CA ALA A 57 -0.56 11.69 -2.86
C ALA A 57 -0.19 10.52 -1.93
N PRO A 58 -0.69 10.48 -0.68
CA PRO A 58 -0.49 9.32 0.18
C PRO A 58 -0.99 8.02 -0.48
N ALA A 59 -0.23 6.93 -0.33
CA ALA A 59 -0.64 5.64 -0.87
C ALA A 59 -1.77 5.03 -0.02
N ASN A 60 -2.85 4.59 -0.67
CA ASN A 60 -3.98 3.99 0.04
C ASN A 60 -3.66 2.56 0.49
N GLY A 61 -3.75 2.32 1.80
CA GLY A 61 -3.57 0.99 2.41
C GLY A 61 -2.14 0.44 2.33
N GLN A 62 -1.17 1.26 1.90
CA GLN A 62 0.24 0.89 1.80
C GLN A 62 1.10 2.07 2.26
N PRO A 63 2.28 1.83 2.86
CA PRO A 63 3.14 2.92 3.30
C PRO A 63 3.66 3.73 2.12
N GLY A 64 3.88 5.03 2.35
CA GLY A 64 4.49 5.94 1.40
C GLY A 64 3.51 6.82 0.62
N TYR A 65 4.01 7.39 -0.47
CA TYR A 65 3.31 8.32 -1.35
C TYR A 65 3.39 7.83 -2.79
N VAL A 66 2.29 7.86 -3.52
CA VAL A 66 2.29 7.68 -4.98
C VAL A 66 2.54 9.04 -5.60
N CYS A 67 3.62 9.14 -6.38
CA CYS A 67 3.98 10.34 -7.09
C CYS A 67 3.90 10.11 -8.59
N THR A 68 3.25 11.05 -9.27
CA THR A 68 3.23 11.16 -10.72
C THR A 68 4.06 12.36 -11.12
N TYR A 69 4.97 12.19 -12.06
CA TYR A 69 5.83 13.25 -12.56
C TYR A 69 6.18 13.03 -14.04
N PHE A 70 6.57 14.11 -14.70
CA PHE A 70 7.07 14.06 -16.07
C PHE A 70 8.59 13.99 -16.07
N ASP A 71 9.15 13.00 -16.75
CA ASP A 71 10.58 12.81 -16.92
C ASP A 71 10.93 12.75 -18.40
N THR A 72 11.59 13.81 -18.87
CA THR A 72 12.12 14.01 -20.23
C THR A 72 11.08 13.97 -21.36
N SER A 73 10.31 12.89 -21.49
CA SER A 73 9.24 12.71 -22.48
C SER A 73 8.14 11.74 -22.03
N ILE A 74 8.21 11.21 -20.81
CA ILE A 74 7.23 10.24 -20.28
C ILE A 74 6.64 10.70 -18.95
N THR A 75 5.37 10.40 -18.75
CA THR A 75 4.75 10.50 -17.42
C THR A 75 5.01 9.22 -16.66
N VAL A 76 5.68 9.33 -15.53
CA VAL A 76 6.00 8.22 -14.63
C VAL A 76 5.12 8.32 -13.39
N THR A 77 4.50 7.21 -13.02
CA THR A 77 3.83 7.07 -11.73
C THR A 77 4.54 5.99 -10.93
N ALA A 78 5.11 6.38 -9.80
CA ALA A 78 5.85 5.48 -8.92
C ALA A 78 5.50 5.73 -7.46
N ARG A 79 5.69 4.72 -6.60
CA ARG A 79 5.48 4.88 -5.16
C ARG A 79 6.80 5.13 -4.46
N PHE A 80 6.84 6.13 -3.59
CA PHE A 80 7.98 6.50 -2.79
C PHE A 80 7.71 6.18 -1.32
N VAL A 81 8.68 5.58 -0.65
CA VAL A 81 8.61 5.27 0.78
C VAL A 81 9.77 5.96 1.48
N LYS A 82 9.49 6.56 2.64
CA LYS A 82 10.52 7.17 3.47
C LYS A 82 11.18 6.07 4.30
N LEU A 83 12.49 5.95 4.19
CA LEU A 83 13.32 5.02 4.95
C LEU A 83 13.58 5.57 6.36
N ASP A 84 13.99 4.71 7.28
CA ASP A 84 14.30 5.08 8.67
C ASP A 84 15.44 6.10 8.79
N ASN A 85 16.33 6.15 7.80
CA ASN A 85 17.40 7.14 7.71
C ASN A 85 16.93 8.51 7.18
N GLY A 86 15.62 8.68 6.93
CA GLY A 86 15.01 9.91 6.44
C GLY A 86 15.06 10.10 4.92
N ARG A 87 15.78 9.25 4.17
CA ARG A 87 15.81 9.29 2.70
C ARG A 87 14.55 8.69 2.10
N TRP A 88 14.25 9.10 0.87
CA TRP A 88 13.19 8.49 0.08
C TRP A 88 13.75 7.43 -0.86
N ASP A 89 13.01 6.34 -1.01
CA ASP A 89 13.30 5.28 -1.95
C ASP A 89 12.10 5.02 -2.86
N VAL A 90 12.37 4.58 -4.08
CA VAL A 90 11.36 4.36 -5.12
C VAL A 90 11.03 2.87 -5.24
N ILE A 91 9.74 2.56 -5.15
CA ILE A 91 9.21 1.21 -5.35
C ILE A 91 8.49 1.19 -6.70
N TYR A 92 9.11 0.50 -7.66
CA TYR A 92 8.46 0.15 -8.92
C TYR A 92 7.51 -1.04 -8.67
N ALA A 93 6.22 -0.83 -8.87
CA ALA A 93 5.29 -1.96 -8.98
C ALA A 93 5.71 -2.77 -10.22
N ARG A 94 6.13 -4.02 -10.00
CA ARG A 94 6.37 -4.99 -11.08
C ARG A 94 5.06 -5.66 -11.47
#